data_AF-A0A7L1T599-F1
#
_entry.id   AF-A0A7L1T599-F1
#
_cell.length_a   1.000
_cell.length_b   1.000
_cell.length_c   1.000
_cell.angle_alpha   90.00
_cell.angle_beta   90.00
_cell.angle_gamma   90.00
#
_symmetry.space_group_name_H-M   'P 1'
#
loop_
_entity.id
_entity.type
_entity.pdbx_description
1 polymer ?
#
loop_
_entity_poly.entity_id
_entity_poly.type
_entity_poly.pdbx_seq_one_letter_code
_entity_poly.pdbx_strand_id
1 'polypeptide(L)'
;LCAVRYTGVSAAAFRQEQHRRVVPPGQEETVTMTVTYAEYGPHVGEQDALKLTAAGAVEETGQVVAKELRVRLQVPELTLTV
;
A
#
# COMPACT_ATOMS: atom_id res chain seq x y z
N LEU A 1 4.29 0.12 2.96
CA LEU A 1 3.22 1.13 2.82
C LEU A 1 3.71 2.45 3.39
N CYS A 2 3.54 3.52 2.63
CA CYS A 2 3.89 4.88 3.05
C CYS A 2 2.85 5.88 2.56
N ALA A 3 2.88 7.09 3.11
CA ALA A 3 2.21 8.23 2.52
C ALA A 3 3.02 8.73 1.30
N VAL A 4 2.31 9.25 0.30
CA VAL A 4 2.90 9.88 -0.87
C VAL A 4 2.18 11.19 -1.17
N ARG A 5 2.95 12.26 -1.27
CA ARG A 5 2.44 13.60 -1.59
C ARG A 5 1.89 13.64 -3.00
N TYR A 6 1.03 14.61 -3.29
CA TYR A 6 0.53 14.82 -4.67
C TYR A 6 1.68 15.05 -5.66
N THR A 7 2.81 15.60 -5.21
CA THR A 7 4.05 15.78 -5.99
C THR A 7 4.82 14.48 -6.26
N GLY A 8 4.40 13.34 -5.70
CA GLY A 8 5.07 12.05 -5.85
C GLY A 8 6.14 11.76 -4.80
N VAL A 9 6.48 12.73 -3.93
CA VAL A 9 7.43 12.52 -2.82
C VAL A 9 6.86 11.50 -1.83
N SER A 10 7.58 10.40 -1.63
CA SER A 10 7.21 9.35 -0.69
C SER A 10 7.80 9.63 0.69
N ALA A 11 6.98 9.49 1.73
CA ALA A 11 7.43 9.53 3.12
C ALA A 11 8.07 8.20 3.55
N ALA A 12 8.58 8.15 4.77
CA ALA A 12 9.03 6.90 5.38
C ALA A 12 7.89 5.86 5.41
N ALA A 13 8.25 4.59 5.28
CA ALA A 13 7.28 3.51 5.44
C ALA A 13 6.84 3.42 6.90
N PHE A 14 5.53 3.44 7.13
CA PHE A 14 4.95 3.29 8.46
C PHE A 14 4.42 1.86 8.72
N ARG A 15 4.24 1.06 7.66
CA ARG A 15 3.84 -0.35 7.74
C ARG A 15 4.60 -1.16 6.71
N GLN A 16 5.21 -2.26 7.14
CA GLN A 16 5.96 -3.18 6.29
C GLN A 16 5.76 -4.60 6.81
N GLU A 17 5.60 -5.54 5.88
CA GLU A 17 5.43 -6.95 6.18
C GLU A 17 6.30 -7.77 5.23
N GLN A 18 6.77 -8.92 5.69
CA GLN A 18 7.53 -9.86 4.90
C GLN A 18 6.95 -11.25 5.10
N HIS A 19 6.76 -11.97 4.00
CA HIS A 19 6.15 -13.29 3.98
C HIS A 19 7.02 -14.23 3.13
N ARG A 20 7.19 -15.47 3.59
CA ARG A 20 7.77 -16.57 2.81
C ARG A 20 6.71 -17.64 2.64
N ARG A 21 6.53 -18.11 1.41
CA ARG A 21 5.42 -18.98 1.01
C ARG A 21 5.86 -19.96 -0.06
N VAL A 22 5.14 -21.08 -0.12
CA VAL A 22 5.28 -22.09 -1.16
C VAL A 22 3.97 -22.12 -1.94
N VAL A 23 4.01 -21.72 -3.20
CA VAL A 23 2.84 -21.70 -4.08
C VAL A 23 2.93 -22.89 -5.03
N PRO A 24 2.01 -23.88 -4.94
CA PRO A 24 2.01 -25.01 -5.85
C PRO A 24 1.71 -24.60 -7.31
N PRO A 25 2.08 -25.42 -8.30
CA PRO A 25 1.78 -25.14 -9.70
C PRO A 25 0.29 -24.91 -9.95
N GLY A 26 -0.03 -23.83 -10.66
CA GLY A 26 -1.41 -23.47 -11.01
C GLY A 26 -2.28 -22.98 -9.85
N GLN A 27 -1.69 -22.73 -8.67
CA GLN A 27 -2.38 -22.16 -7.52
C GLN A 27 -2.06 -20.67 -7.36
N GLU A 28 -2.93 -19.96 -6.65
CA GLU A 28 -2.75 -18.57 -6.24
C GLU A 28 -2.78 -18.50 -4.71
N GLU A 29 -1.97 -17.60 -4.14
CA GLU A 29 -2.01 -17.29 -2.72
C GLU A 29 -2.22 -15.79 -2.51
N THR A 30 -3.13 -15.46 -1.60
CA THR A 30 -3.47 -14.09 -1.25
C THR A 30 -2.85 -13.70 0.08
N VAL A 31 -2.12 -12.59 0.10
CA VAL A 31 -1.61 -11.97 1.33
C VAL A 31 -2.42 -10.71 1.63
N THR A 32 -3.01 -10.65 2.82
CA THR A 32 -3.84 -9.52 3.26
C THR A 32 -3.10 -8.71 4.31
N MET A 33 -3.05 -7.39 4.10
CA MET A 33 -2.55 -6.42 5.08
C MET A 33 -3.69 -5.48 5.45
N THR A 34 -4.19 -5.60 6.68
CA THR A 34 -5.20 -4.69 7.23
C THR A 34 -4.50 -3.46 7.79
N VAL A 35 -5.00 -2.27 7.45
CA VAL A 35 -4.42 -0.99 7.89
C VAL A 35 -5.53 -0.12 8.46
N THR A 36 -5.45 0.18 9.75
CA THR A 36 -6.46 0.97 10.45
C THR A 36 -6.23 2.47 10.28
N TYR A 37 -7.26 3.30 10.47
CA TYR A 37 -7.12 4.76 10.45
C TYR A 37 -6.10 5.26 11.49
N ALA A 38 -6.05 4.65 12.68
CA ALA A 38 -5.08 5.02 13.70
C ALA A 38 -3.62 4.83 13.23
N GLU A 39 -3.37 3.84 12.37
CA GLU A 39 -2.05 3.59 11.79
C GLU A 39 -1.71 4.57 10.67
N TYR A 40 -2.62 4.82 9.71
CA TYR A 40 -2.28 5.64 8.54
C TYR A 40 -2.56 7.14 8.71
N GLY A 41 -3.54 7.50 9.56
CA GLY A 41 -4.05 8.86 9.74
C GLY A 41 -2.97 9.89 10.07
N PRO A 42 -2.04 9.63 11.00
CA PRO A 42 -0.96 10.57 11.33
C PRO A 42 0.03 10.83 10.18
N HIS A 43 0.03 10.02 9.13
CA HIS A 43 0.99 10.09 8.03
C HIS A 43 0.46 10.79 6.79
N VAL A 44 -0.85 11.05 6.70
CA VAL A 44 -1.51 11.57 5.50
C VAL A 44 -2.11 12.95 5.75
N GLY A 45 -1.76 13.91 4.90
CA GLY A 45 -2.45 15.20 4.77
C GLY A 45 -3.58 15.17 3.75
N GLU A 46 -4.21 16.33 3.54
CA GLU A 46 -5.40 16.52 2.70
C GLU A 46 -5.22 16.05 1.24
N GLN A 47 -4.03 16.24 0.66
CA GLN A 47 -3.71 15.87 -0.73
C GLN A 47 -2.82 14.63 -0.85
N ASP A 48 -2.54 13.99 0.28
CA ASP A 48 -1.71 12.80 0.28
C ASP A 48 -2.51 11.58 -0.15
N ALA A 49 -1.78 10.60 -0.68
CA ALA A 49 -2.31 9.28 -0.97
C ALA A 49 -1.49 8.23 -0.21
N LEU A 50 -2.03 7.02 -0.12
CA LEU A 50 -1.27 5.87 0.34
C LEU A 50 -0.62 5.17 -0.85
N LYS A 51 0.62 4.73 -0.67
CA LYS A 51 1.40 3.99 -1.67
C LYS A 51 1.79 2.63 -1.13
N LEU A 52 1.22 1.58 -1.73
CA LEU A 52 1.53 0.19 -1.44
C LEU A 52 2.49 -0.34 -2.52
N THR A 53 3.70 -0.70 -2.10
CA THR A 53 4.64 -1.43 -2.94
C THR A 53 4.66 -2.89 -2.47
N ALA A 54 4.36 -3.82 -3.39
CA ALA A 54 4.51 -5.25 -3.17
C ALA A 54 5.62 -5.76 -4.08
N ALA A 55 6.55 -6.52 -3.52
CA ALA A 55 7.62 -7.16 -4.27
C ALA A 55 7.74 -8.62 -3.80
N GLY A 56 8.04 -9.49 -4.75
CA GLY A 56 8.26 -10.92 -4.52
C GLY A 56 9.45 -11.39 -5.32
N ALA A 57 10.21 -12.32 -4.74
CA ALA A 57 11.29 -13.02 -5.41
C ALA A 57 11.01 -14.53 -5.35
N VAL A 58 11.15 -15.21 -6.47
CA VAL A 58 11.13 -16.67 -6.54
C VAL A 58 12.54 -17.17 -6.23
N GLU A 59 12.71 -17.86 -5.12
CA GLU A 59 14.04 -18.26 -4.64
C GLU A 59 14.72 -19.26 -5.59
N GLU A 60 13.94 -20.13 -6.23
CA GLU A 60 14.42 -21.19 -7.11
C GLU A 60 14.94 -20.67 -8.45
N THR A 61 14.34 -19.60 -8.98
CA THR A 61 14.67 -19.05 -10.31
C THR A 61 15.35 -17.69 -10.25
N GLY A 62 15.33 -17.02 -9.10
CA GLY A 62 15.79 -15.65 -8.91
C GLY A 62 14.89 -14.59 -9.58
N GLN A 63 13.74 -14.98 -10.12
CA GLN A 63 12.81 -14.05 -10.76
C GLN A 63 12.23 -13.09 -9.71
N VAL A 64 12.23 -11.80 -10.01
CA VAL A 64 11.64 -10.76 -9.17
C VAL A 64 10.44 -10.14 -9.87
N VAL A 65 9.36 -9.96 -9.12
CA VAL A 65 8.17 -9.21 -9.54
C VAL A 65 7.91 -8.10 -8.54
N ALA A 66 7.50 -6.94 -9.04
CA ALA A 66 7.13 -5.81 -8.19
C ALA A 66 5.94 -5.08 -8.79
N LYS A 67 5.05 -4.59 -7.92
CA LYS A 67 3.90 -3.78 -8.29
C LYS A 67 3.71 -2.67 -7.28
N GLU A 68 3.32 -1.51 -7.78
CA GLU A 68 2.90 -0.38 -6.96
C GLU A 68 1.41 -0.11 -7.16
N LEU A 69 0.71 0.17 -6.06
CA LEU A 69 -0.67 0.63 -6.03
C LEU A 69 -0.76 1.93 -5.24
N ARG A 70 -1.41 2.94 -5.81
CA ARG A 70 -1.68 4.22 -5.15
C ARG A 70 -3.18 4.33 -4.83
N VAL A 71 -3.49 4.58 -3.56
CA VAL A 71 -4.87 4.71 -3.05
C VAL A 71 -5.09 6.15 -2.59
N ARG A 72 -6.03 6.85 -3.22
CA ARG A 72 -6.46 8.18 -2.77
C ARG A 72 -7.50 8.03 -1.67
N LEU A 73 -7.34 8.78 -0.59
CA LEU A 73 -8.31 8.86 0.49
C LEU A 73 -9.39 9.87 0.09
N GLN A 74 -10.66 9.48 0.18
CA GLN A 74 -11.77 10.38 -0.08
C GLN A 74 -12.14 11.06 1.24
N VAL A 75 -11.97 12.36 1.31
CA VAL A 75 -12.52 13.19 2.38
C VAL A 75 -13.99 13.46 2.04
N PRO A 76 -14.94 13.22 2.95
CA PRO A 76 -16.34 13.55 2.71
C PRO A 76 -16.52 15.03 2.38
N GLU A 77 -17.38 15.33 1.40
CA GLU A 77 -17.72 16.69 1.04
C GLU A 77 -18.67 17.33 2.05
N LEU A 78 -18.55 18.64 2.22
CA LEU A 78 -19.38 19.43 3.13
C LEU A 78 -20.33 20.31 2.29
N THR A 79 -21.63 20.03 2.37
CA THR A 79 -22.65 20.78 1.62
C THR A 79 -23.19 21.93 2.46
N LEU A 80 -23.06 23.17 1.98
CA LEU A 80 -23.68 24.33 2.58
C LEU A 80 -25.05 24.60 1.95
N THR A 81 -26.08 24.73 2.78
CA THR A 81 -27.45 25.08 2.36
C THR A 81 -27.80 26.49 2.80
N VAL A 82 -28.49 27.25 1.94
CA VAL A 82 -29.00 28.61 2.20
C VAL A 82 -30.33 28.57 2.93
#